data_AF-A0A9Q1R7T7-F1
#
_entry.id   AF-A0A9Q1R7T7-F1
#
_cell.length_a   1.000
_cell.length_b   1.000
_cell.length_c   1.000
_cell.angle_alpha   90.00
_cell.angle_beta   90.00
_cell.angle_gamma   90.00
#
_symmetry.space_group_name_H-M   'P 1'
#
loop_
_entity.id
_entity.type
_entity.pdbx_description
1 polymer ?
#
loop_
_entity_poly.entity_id
_entity_poly.type
_entity_poly.pdbx_seq_one_letter_code
_entity_poly.pdbx_strand_id
1 'polypeptide(L)'
;MPLAAAAPLLCAGITTYSPLRYFRLDKPGLHIGVVGLGGLGHVGVKFAKALVLKVTVISTSQNKQKEAIEHLGADSFLISTDPDQLQYDIEGSKNALYTWVSLGTKAGSSGSRTR
;
A
#
# COMPACT_ATOMS: atom_id res chain seq x y z
N MET A 1 -19.59 6.10 -17.77
CA MET A 1 -18.72 5.32 -16.86
C MET A 1 -19.24 3.89 -16.78
N PRO A 2 -18.40 2.85 -16.82
CA PRO A 2 -18.86 1.47 -16.64
C PRO A 2 -19.28 1.26 -15.17
N LEU A 3 -20.56 0.96 -14.92
CA LEU A 3 -21.12 0.80 -13.56
C LEU A 3 -20.40 -0.27 -12.74
N ALA A 4 -19.94 -1.35 -13.38
CA ALA A 4 -19.22 -2.44 -12.72
C ALA A 4 -17.89 -1.99 -12.09
N ALA A 5 -17.21 -1.01 -12.69
CA ALA A 5 -15.95 -0.50 -12.16
C ALA A 5 -16.13 0.43 -10.94
N ALA A 6 -17.36 0.92 -10.70
CA ALA A 6 -17.67 1.76 -9.55
C ALA A 6 -17.92 0.93 -8.27
N ALA A 7 -18.31 -0.34 -8.39
CA ALA A 7 -18.62 -1.18 -7.23
C ALA A 7 -17.45 -1.33 -6.23
N PRO A 8 -16.19 -1.55 -6.66
CA PRO A 8 -15.05 -1.57 -5.74
C PRO A 8 -14.79 -0.23 -5.05
N LEU A 9 -15.17 0.90 -5.65
CA LEU A 9 -14.95 2.22 -5.06
C LEU A 9 -15.81 2.45 -3.81
N LEU A 10 -16.99 1.84 -3.75
CA LEU A 10 -17.92 2.00 -2.62
C LEU A 10 -17.41 1.36 -1.33
N CYS A 11 -16.58 0.31 -1.42
CA CYS A 11 -15.99 -0.36 -0.25
C CYS A 11 -14.49 -0.09 -0.16
N ALA A 12 -13.70 -0.63 -1.09
CA ALA A 12 -12.25 -0.45 -1.11
C ALA A 12 -11.85 1.01 -1.31
N GLY A 13 -12.60 1.76 -2.12
CA GLY A 13 -12.31 3.17 -2.38
C GLY A 13 -12.57 4.07 -1.17
N ILE A 14 -13.74 3.99 -0.55
CA ILE A 14 -13.99 4.82 0.65
C ILE A 14 -13.07 4.45 1.80
N THR A 15 -12.75 3.15 1.95
CA THR A 15 -11.83 2.68 2.98
C THR A 15 -10.45 3.29 2.75
N THR A 16 -9.97 3.35 1.49
CA THR A 16 -8.66 3.94 1.17
C THR A 16 -8.61 5.46 1.24
N TYR A 17 -9.66 6.13 0.77
CA TYR A 17 -9.73 7.58 0.69
C TYR A 17 -9.98 8.27 2.05
N SER A 18 -10.85 7.69 2.88
CA SER A 18 -11.21 8.26 4.20
C SER A 18 -9.99 8.58 5.08
N PRO A 19 -9.05 7.66 5.32
CA PRO A 19 -7.92 7.95 6.19
C PRO A 19 -6.93 8.92 5.53
N LEU A 20 -6.75 8.88 4.20
CA LEU A 20 -5.91 9.86 3.48
C LEU A 20 -6.35 11.29 3.78
N ARG A 21 -7.66 11.55 3.74
CA ARG A 21 -8.22 12.87 4.07
C ARG A 21 -8.21 13.13 5.57
N TYR A 22 -8.61 12.16 6.39
CA TYR A 22 -8.75 12.33 7.84
C TYR A 22 -7.43 12.72 8.50
N PHE A 23 -6.33 12.06 8.11
CA PHE A 23 -4.99 12.37 8.61
C PHE A 23 -4.28 13.48 7.83
N ARG A 24 -4.95 14.11 6.85
CA ARG A 24 -4.41 15.20 6.00
C ARG A 24 -3.15 14.79 5.22
N LEU A 25 -3.16 13.56 4.73
CA LEU A 25 -2.09 12.93 3.97
C LEU A 25 -2.34 12.98 2.46
N ASP A 26 -3.25 13.85 2.06
CA ASP A 26 -3.63 14.25 0.71
C ASP A 26 -2.86 15.47 0.20
N LYS A 27 -1.80 15.88 0.90
CA LYS A 27 -0.96 17.03 0.50
C LYS A 27 0.08 16.60 -0.53
N PRO A 28 0.25 17.36 -1.62
CA PRO A 28 1.27 17.08 -2.63
C PRO A 28 2.66 16.98 -2.00
N GLY A 29 3.46 16.03 -2.47
CA GLY A 29 4.84 15.82 -2.00
C GLY A 29 4.97 14.97 -0.73
N LEU A 30 3.86 14.46 -0.19
CA LEU A 30 3.90 13.40 0.81
C LEU A 30 4.21 12.05 0.17
N HIS A 31 4.81 11.17 0.97
CA HIS A 31 5.19 9.83 0.56
C HIS A 31 4.39 8.80 1.36
N ILE A 32 3.76 7.88 0.63
CA ILE A 32 2.89 6.83 1.16
C ILE A 32 3.42 5.46 0.76
N GLY A 33 3.57 4.60 1.76
CA GLY A 33 3.77 3.16 1.54
C GLY A 33 2.43 2.44 1.47
N VAL A 34 2.24 1.58 0.46
CA VAL A 34 1.10 0.66 0.31
C VAL A 34 1.60 -0.76 0.51
N VAL A 35 1.19 -1.39 1.60
CA VAL A 35 1.55 -2.79 1.89
C VAL A 35 0.53 -3.72 1.25
N GLY A 36 1.00 -4.59 0.36
CA GLY A 36 0.19 -5.59 -0.32
C GLY A 36 -0.48 -5.08 -1.60
N LEU A 37 -0.27 -5.79 -2.70
CA LEU A 37 -0.87 -5.50 -4.00
C LEU A 37 -1.93 -6.58 -4.31
N GLY A 38 -3.19 -6.18 -4.12
CA GLY A 38 -4.42 -6.96 -4.28
C GLY A 38 -5.58 -6.00 -4.55
N GLY A 39 -6.84 -6.40 -4.38
CA GLY A 39 -8.00 -5.55 -4.71
C GLY A 39 -8.01 -4.18 -4.04
N LEU A 40 -7.66 -4.12 -2.75
CA LEU A 40 -7.59 -2.87 -1.97
C LEU A 40 -6.34 -2.05 -2.33
N GLY A 41 -5.17 -2.70 -2.38
CA GLY A 41 -3.90 -2.05 -2.74
C GLY A 41 -3.94 -1.41 -4.13
N HIS A 42 -4.59 -2.06 -5.10
CA HIS A 42 -4.81 -1.51 -6.43
C HIS A 42 -5.54 -0.17 -6.43
N VAL A 43 -6.60 -0.09 -5.63
CA VAL A 43 -7.40 1.13 -5.49
C VAL A 43 -6.61 2.18 -4.72
N GLY A 44 -5.89 1.78 -3.67
CA GLY A 44 -5.05 2.66 -2.85
C GLY A 44 -3.92 3.35 -3.64
N VAL A 45 -3.17 2.60 -4.46
CA VAL A 45 -2.11 3.17 -5.32
C VAL A 45 -2.70 4.20 -6.28
N LYS A 46 -3.82 3.89 -6.92
CA LYS A 46 -4.50 4.81 -7.85
C LYS A 46 -4.95 6.10 -7.15
N PHE A 47 -5.51 6.01 -5.95
CA PHE A 47 -5.88 7.20 -5.18
C PHE A 47 -4.65 8.02 -4.78
N ALA A 48 -3.58 7.39 -4.30
CA ALA A 48 -2.39 8.10 -3.89
C ALA A 48 -1.69 8.80 -5.09
N LYS A 49 -1.62 8.15 -6.26
CA LYS A 49 -1.14 8.79 -7.49
C LYS A 49 -2.04 9.93 -7.95
N ALA A 50 -3.37 9.77 -7.85
CA ALA A 50 -4.32 10.84 -8.18
C ALA A 50 -4.18 12.07 -7.26
N LEU A 51 -3.71 11.87 -6.02
CA LEU A 51 -3.40 12.95 -5.07
C LEU A 51 -1.98 13.52 -5.22
N VAL A 52 -1.25 13.13 -6.28
CA VAL A 52 0.13 13.57 -6.58
C VAL A 52 1.08 13.28 -5.42
N LEU A 53 0.92 12.08 -4.84
CA LEU A 53 1.77 11.57 -3.79
C LEU A 53 2.84 10.66 -4.39
N LYS A 54 3.96 10.55 -3.67
CA LYS A 54 4.94 9.50 -3.94
C LYS A 54 4.40 8.20 -3.35
N VAL A 55 4.44 7.11 -4.12
CA VAL A 55 3.87 5.82 -3.73
C VAL A 55 4.91 4.72 -3.80
N THR A 56 5.13 4.06 -2.67
CA THR A 56 5.97 2.86 -2.57
C THR A 56 5.12 1.65 -2.28
N VAL A 57 5.16 0.64 -3.14
CA VAL A 57 4.45 -0.62 -2.91
C VAL A 57 5.37 -1.59 -2.19
N ILE A 58 4.90 -2.13 -1.06
CA ILE A 58 5.63 -3.13 -0.28
C ILE A 58 4.95 -4.48 -0.48
N SER A 59 5.69 -5.49 -0.92
CA SER A 59 5.16 -6.85 -1.08
C SER A 59 6.17 -7.91 -0.68
N THR A 60 5.72 -9.11 -0.36
CA THR A 60 6.59 -10.27 -0.12
C THR A 60 6.98 -10.99 -1.41
N SER A 61 6.25 -10.78 -2.51
CA SER A 61 6.48 -11.46 -3.78
C SER A 61 7.01 -10.51 -4.84
N GLN A 62 8.22 -10.78 -5.35
CA GLN A 62 8.85 -9.97 -6.40
C GLN A 62 8.06 -9.95 -7.71
N ASN A 63 7.26 -11.00 -7.99
CA ASN A 63 6.41 -11.08 -9.18
C ASN A 63 5.42 -9.89 -9.31
N LYS A 64 5.09 -9.21 -8.21
CA LYS A 64 4.18 -8.07 -8.18
C LYS A 64 4.85 -6.73 -8.50
N GLN A 65 6.18 -6.71 -8.64
CA GLN A 65 6.95 -5.51 -8.93
C GLN A 65 6.56 -4.91 -10.29
N LYS A 66 6.49 -5.75 -11.33
CA LYS A 66 6.13 -5.33 -12.67
C LYS A 66 4.73 -4.70 -12.71
N GLU A 67 3.77 -5.33 -12.04
CA GLU A 67 2.40 -4.82 -11.90
C GLU A 67 2.36 -3.48 -11.16
N ALA A 68 3.10 -3.36 -10.05
CA ALA A 68 3.17 -2.13 -9.27
C ALA A 68 3.70 -0.94 -10.07
N ILE A 69 4.83 -1.13 -10.76
CA ILE A 69 5.53 -0.04 -11.45
C ILE A 69 4.88 0.25 -12.82
N GLU A 70 4.69 -0.76 -13.66
CA GLU A 70 4.26 -0.56 -15.05
C GLU A 70 2.74 -0.36 -15.18
N HIS A 71 1.93 -1.07 -14.40
CA HIS A 71 0.47 -1.03 -14.54
C HIS A 71 -0.22 -0.03 -13.60
N LEU A 72 0.35 0.20 -12.41
CA LEU A 72 -0.24 1.11 -11.42
C LEU A 72 0.50 2.44 -11.29
N GLY A 73 1.73 2.53 -11.81
CA GLY A 73 2.54 3.74 -11.74
C GLY A 73 3.04 4.05 -10.33
N ALA A 74 3.30 3.03 -9.51
CA ALA A 74 4.02 3.23 -8.26
C ALA A 74 5.43 3.76 -8.54
N ASP A 75 5.92 4.66 -7.69
CA ASP A 75 7.24 5.28 -7.87
C ASP A 75 8.36 4.34 -7.41
N SER A 76 8.06 3.44 -6.46
CA SER A 76 9.02 2.49 -5.92
C SER A 76 8.34 1.19 -5.49
N PHE A 77 9.12 0.12 -5.43
CA PHE A 77 8.67 -1.20 -4.98
C PHE A 77 9.69 -1.78 -4.02
N LEU A 78 9.23 -2.24 -2.87
CA LEU A 78 10.06 -2.82 -1.82
C LEU A 78 9.62 -4.25 -1.52
N ILE A 79 10.61 -5.09 -1.26
CA ILE A 79 10.37 -6.48 -0.86
C ILE A 79 10.44 -6.56 0.67
N SER A 80 9.35 -6.97 1.31
CA SER A 80 9.22 -6.98 2.78
C SER A 80 10.19 -7.93 3.50
N THR A 81 10.83 -8.87 2.79
CA THR A 81 11.85 -9.76 3.35
C THR A 81 13.21 -9.10 3.49
N ASP A 82 13.37 -7.86 3.02
CA ASP A 82 14.58 -7.05 3.19
C ASP A 82 14.31 -5.95 4.24
N PRO A 83 14.62 -6.21 5.52
CA PRO A 83 14.37 -5.25 6.60
C PRO A 83 15.19 -3.96 6.44
N ASP A 84 16.35 -4.01 5.77
CA ASP A 84 17.22 -2.86 5.57
C ASP A 84 16.61 -1.86 4.57
N GLN A 85 15.95 -2.38 3.52
CA GLN A 85 15.21 -1.54 2.56
C GLN A 85 13.98 -0.87 3.17
N LEU A 86 13.26 -1.58 4.04
CA LEU A 86 12.13 -1.01 4.78
C LEU A 86 12.59 0.13 5.68
N GLN A 87 13.70 -0.07 6.39
CA GLN A 87 14.23 0.92 7.31
C GLN A 87 14.74 2.16 6.57
N TYR A 88 15.51 1.99 5.49
CA TYR A 88 16.03 3.09 4.68
C TYR A 88 14.93 4.00 4.10
N ASP A 89 13.84 3.42 3.60
CA ASP A 89 12.76 4.20 3.00
C ASP A 89 11.89 4.91 4.05
N ILE A 90 11.77 4.32 5.25
CA ILE A 90 11.06 4.89 6.41
C ILE A 90 11.86 6.04 7.04
N GLU A 91 13.18 5.89 7.21
CA GLU A 91 14.04 6.88 7.88
C GLU A 91 14.27 8.13 7.00
N GLY A 92 14.33 7.97 5.68
CA GLY A 92 14.64 9.05 4.74
C GLY A 92 13.46 9.95 4.38
N SER A 93 12.22 9.53 4.69
CA SER A 93 11.02 10.23 4.24
C SER A 93 10.16 10.66 5.42
N LYS A 94 9.53 11.84 5.32
CA LYS A 94 8.47 12.28 6.26
C LYS A 94 7.19 11.46 6.02
N ASN A 95 7.31 10.15 6.23
CA ASN A 95 6.37 9.14 5.77
C ASN A 95 5.17 9.03 6.69
N ALA A 96 4.01 8.91 6.07
CA ALA A 96 2.89 8.25 6.71
C ALA A 96 2.75 6.85 6.12
N LEU A 97 2.99 5.84 6.97
CA LEU A 97 2.83 4.45 6.60
C LEU A 97 1.33 4.12 6.60
N TYR A 98 0.73 4.02 5.41
CA TYR A 98 -0.62 3.50 5.28
C TYR A 98 -0.58 2.02 4.94
N THR A 99 -0.56 1.20 5.99
CA THR A 99 -0.75 -0.24 5.84
C THR A 99 -2.16 -0.55 5.34
N TRP A 100 -2.23 -1.15 4.15
CA TRP A 100 -3.44 -1.76 3.57
C TRP A 100 -3.34 -3.28 3.64
N VAL A 101 -2.86 -3.81 4.77
CA VAL A 101 -3.13 -5.21 5.10
C VAL A 101 -4.56 -5.27 5.62
N SER A 102 -5.40 -6.06 4.95
CA SER A 102 -6.51 -6.69 5.64
C SER A 102 -5.88 -7.38 6.85
N LEU A 103 -5.93 -6.75 8.03
CA LEU A 103 -5.52 -7.35 9.29
C LEU A 103 -6.54 -8.45 9.58
N GLY A 104 -6.46 -9.54 8.82
CA GLY A 104 -6.64 -10.85 9.40
C GLY A 104 -5.54 -10.96 10.45
N THR A 105 -5.95 -10.81 11.70
CA THR A 105 -5.18 -11.10 12.90
C THR A 105 -4.27 -12.31 12.67
N LYS A 106 -2.98 -12.08 12.52
CA LYS A 106 -1.99 -12.94 13.16
C LYS A 106 -1.13 -12.06 14.05
N ALA A 107 -1.74 -11.71 15.19
CA ALA A 107 -0.99 -11.55 16.42
C ALA A 107 -0.06 -12.76 16.56
N GLY A 108 1.18 -12.50 16.95
CA GLY A 108 2.20 -13.53 17.08
C GLY A 108 1.73 -14.71 17.92
N SER A 109 2.02 -15.91 17.41
CA SER A 109 2.30 -17.05 18.25
C SER A 109 3.63 -17.64 17.78
N SER A 110 4.72 -17.13 18.37
CA SER A 110 5.96 -17.87 18.49
C SER A 110 5.69 -19.15 19.29
N GLY A 111 6.11 -20.31 18.78
CA GLY A 111 6.36 -21.49 19.61
C GLY A 111 5.83 -22.83 19.11
N SER A 112 6.75 -23.61 18.54
CA SER A 112 6.85 -25.08 18.59
C SER A 112 5.68 -25.93 18.08
N ARG A 113 5.97 -26.88 17.19
CA ARG A 113 6.39 -28.25 17.57
C ARG A 113 6.22 -29.20 16.37
N THR A 114 7.30 -29.90 16.07
CA THR A 114 7.38 -31.14 15.30
C THR A 114 6.31 -32.17 15.67
N ARG A 115 5.54 -32.65 14.69
CA ARG A 115 5.42 -34.05 14.23
C ARG A 115 4.20 -34.19 13.32
#